data_AF-W4LH95-F1
#
_entry.id   AF-W4LH95-F1
#
_cell.length_a   1.000
_cell.length_b   1.000
_cell.length_c   1.000
_cell.angle_alpha   90.00
_cell.angle_beta   90.00
_cell.angle_gamma   90.00
#
_symmetry.space_group_name_H-M   'P 1'
#
loop_
_entity.id
_entity.type
_entity.pdbx_description
1 polymer ?
#
loop_
_entity_poly.entity_id
_entity_poly.type
_entity_poly.pdbx_seq_one_letter_code
_entity_poly.pdbx_strand_id
1 'polypeptide(L)'
;MEASKTLQRLQANYAWAIREHAVTHGDETVMVERGVWREVMQFLRDDPDLQYNFLMDLTAVDTMQLERSRAARFEVVAHLYSLSHNSRVRVKAPVPEDDPRIDSLMPVWEGANWFEREAYDMFGLTFTDHPDLRRILMYDGFEGYPLRKDYPTDKEQPLNQHALDPSFYQSRRNDEGIETRHMFVHMGPSHPAMHGVIHLILELEGETVIDADPEIGYLHRAFEKESESHTYTQVIPYTDRLNYVSPLINNVAYVLAVEKL
;
A
#
# COMPACT_ATOMS: atom_id res chain seq x y z
N MET A 1 -2.18 -10.18 -32.39
CA MET A 1 -3.23 -10.03 -31.35
C MET A 1 -3.95 -8.74 -31.63
N GLU A 2 -5.28 -8.75 -31.63
CA GLU A 2 -6.09 -7.54 -31.73
C GLU A 2 -5.84 -6.65 -30.50
N ALA A 3 -5.82 -5.33 -30.67
CA ALA A 3 -5.65 -4.41 -29.56
C ALA A 3 -6.79 -4.62 -28.54
N SER A 4 -6.48 -4.62 -27.25
CA SER A 4 -7.52 -4.74 -26.22
C SER A 4 -8.54 -3.60 -26.33
N LYS A 5 -9.74 -3.83 -25.82
CA LYS A 5 -10.76 -2.78 -25.72
C LYS A 5 -10.23 -1.57 -24.93
N THR A 6 -9.49 -1.82 -23.86
CA THR A 6 -8.90 -0.79 -23.00
C THR A 6 -7.91 0.08 -23.76
N LEU A 7 -6.98 -0.52 -24.51
CA LEU A 7 -6.03 0.22 -25.33
C LEU A 7 -6.75 1.02 -26.42
N GLN A 8 -7.73 0.44 -27.10
CA GLN A 8 -8.49 1.15 -28.14
C GLN A 8 -9.20 2.39 -27.58
N ARG A 9 -9.86 2.26 -26.42
CA ARG A 9 -10.54 3.38 -25.74
C ARG A 9 -9.55 4.44 -25.26
N LEU A 10 -8.42 4.03 -24.70
CA LEU A 10 -7.37 4.96 -24.28
C LEU A 10 -6.72 5.66 -25.47
N GLN A 11 -6.46 4.98 -26.59
CA GLN A 11 -5.92 5.62 -27.79
C GLN A 11 -6.92 6.62 -28.39
N ALA A 12 -8.22 6.33 -28.35
CA ALA A 12 -9.23 7.23 -28.88
C ALA A 12 -9.34 8.55 -28.09
N ASN A 13 -9.15 8.52 -26.76
CA ASN A 13 -9.41 9.67 -25.88
C ASN A 13 -8.12 10.30 -25.31
N TYR A 14 -7.05 9.51 -25.17
CA TYR A 14 -5.82 9.82 -24.43
C TYR A 14 -4.55 9.35 -25.13
N ALA A 15 -4.53 9.19 -26.47
CA ALA A 15 -3.35 8.70 -27.20
C ALA A 15 -2.06 9.48 -26.86
N TRP A 16 -2.16 10.79 -26.67
CA TRP A 16 -1.02 11.66 -26.34
C TRP A 16 -0.45 11.39 -24.93
N ALA A 17 -1.24 10.81 -24.04
CA ALA A 17 -0.85 10.52 -22.67
C ALA A 17 -0.24 9.12 -22.50
N ILE A 18 -0.36 8.24 -23.49
CA ILE A 18 0.20 6.89 -23.42
C ILE A 18 1.70 6.94 -23.73
N ARG A 19 2.53 6.62 -22.74
CA ARG A 19 3.99 6.51 -22.90
C ARG A 19 4.41 5.15 -23.42
N GLU A 20 3.80 4.10 -22.89
CA GLU A 20 4.14 2.72 -23.20
C GLU A 20 2.89 1.83 -23.10
N HIS A 21 2.84 0.80 -23.95
CA HIS A 21 1.88 -0.28 -23.84
C HIS A 21 2.60 -1.60 -24.01
N ALA A 22 2.30 -2.55 -23.14
CA ALA A 22 2.86 -3.89 -23.20
C ALA A 22 1.81 -4.92 -22.78
N VAL A 23 1.87 -6.10 -23.40
CA VAL A 23 1.11 -7.28 -22.97
C VAL A 23 2.12 -8.37 -22.69
N THR A 24 2.15 -8.85 -21.45
CA THR A 24 3.10 -9.89 -21.01
C THR A 24 2.34 -10.93 -20.21
N HIS A 25 2.49 -12.21 -20.56
CA HIS A 25 1.78 -13.32 -19.90
C HIS A 25 0.25 -13.17 -19.82
N GLY A 26 -0.34 -12.47 -20.80
CA GLY A 26 -1.78 -12.17 -20.84
C GLY A 26 -2.21 -10.96 -19.99
N ASP A 27 -1.25 -10.27 -19.35
CA ASP A 27 -1.50 -9.08 -18.56
C ASP A 27 -1.19 -7.81 -19.34
N GLU A 28 -2.22 -7.01 -19.53
CA GLU A 28 -2.11 -5.72 -20.17
C GLU A 28 -1.58 -4.67 -19.20
N THR A 29 -0.56 -3.94 -19.65
CA THR A 29 0.05 -2.82 -18.93
C THR A 29 0.06 -1.57 -19.81
N VAL A 30 -0.45 -0.47 -19.28
CA VAL A 30 -0.40 0.85 -19.93
C VAL A 30 0.37 1.80 -19.02
N MET A 31 1.41 2.45 -19.54
CA MET A 31 2.06 3.55 -18.86
C MET A 31 1.49 4.87 -19.39
N VAL A 32 1.07 5.73 -18.48
CA VAL A 32 0.46 7.02 -18.79
C VAL A 32 1.26 8.19 -18.20
N GLU A 33 1.07 9.36 -18.80
CA GLU A 33 1.59 10.62 -18.30
C GLU A 33 1.06 10.92 -16.89
N ARG A 34 1.98 11.21 -15.97
CA ARG A 34 1.67 11.54 -14.57
C ARG A 34 0.66 12.68 -14.43
N GLY A 35 0.74 13.70 -15.29
CA GLY A 35 -0.11 14.90 -15.23
C GLY A 35 -1.59 14.67 -15.55
N VAL A 36 -1.95 13.51 -16.12
CA VAL A 36 -3.35 13.11 -16.37
C VAL A 36 -3.71 11.78 -15.70
N TRP A 37 -2.90 11.37 -14.72
CA TRP A 37 -3.09 10.11 -14.00
C TRP A 37 -4.52 9.95 -13.46
N ARG A 38 -5.00 10.90 -12.65
CA ARG A 38 -6.35 10.84 -12.08
C ARG A 38 -7.43 10.88 -13.16
N GLU A 39 -7.26 11.72 -14.19
CA GLU A 39 -8.24 11.87 -15.27
C GLU A 39 -8.40 10.55 -16.05
N VAL A 40 -7.30 9.92 -16.44
CA VAL A 40 -7.32 8.62 -17.12
C VAL A 40 -7.94 7.54 -16.23
N MET A 41 -7.63 7.54 -14.95
CA MET A 41 -8.21 6.59 -13.99
C MET A 41 -9.73 6.76 -13.84
N GLN A 42 -10.22 8.01 -13.77
CA GLN A 42 -11.65 8.31 -13.77
C GLN A 42 -12.31 7.82 -15.05
N PHE A 43 -11.70 8.07 -16.21
CA PHE A 43 -12.19 7.56 -17.48
C PHE A 43 -12.28 6.02 -17.49
N LEU A 44 -11.24 5.32 -17.02
CA LEU A 44 -11.24 3.86 -16.94
C LEU A 44 -12.36 3.32 -16.03
N ARG A 45 -12.66 4.00 -14.93
CA ARG A 45 -13.76 3.66 -14.03
C ARG A 45 -15.14 3.91 -14.66
N ASP A 46 -15.30 5.08 -15.29
CA ASP A 46 -16.62 5.62 -15.66
C ASP A 46 -17.07 5.21 -17.07
N ASP A 47 -16.13 4.85 -17.95
CA ASP A 47 -16.44 4.41 -19.30
C ASP A 47 -17.32 3.13 -19.27
N PRO A 48 -18.56 3.17 -19.83
CA PRO A 48 -19.51 2.05 -19.76
C PRO A 48 -19.00 0.75 -20.39
N ASP A 49 -18.06 0.88 -21.31
CA ASP A 49 -17.46 -0.22 -22.05
C ASP A 49 -16.28 -0.85 -21.29
N LEU A 50 -15.73 -0.18 -20.28
CA LEU A 50 -14.59 -0.66 -19.49
C LEU A 50 -14.97 -0.96 -18.04
N GLN A 51 -15.61 -0.01 -17.35
CA GLN A 51 -16.09 -0.11 -15.97
C GLN A 51 -15.10 -0.74 -14.99
N TYR A 52 -13.88 -0.21 -14.91
CA TYR A 52 -12.89 -0.63 -13.91
C TYR A 52 -13.33 -0.18 -12.50
N ASN A 53 -14.35 -0.84 -11.96
CA ASN A 53 -15.05 -0.49 -10.74
C ASN A 53 -14.39 -1.04 -9.47
N PHE A 54 -13.28 -1.77 -9.59
CA PHE A 54 -12.54 -2.31 -8.48
C PHE A 54 -11.04 -2.01 -8.59
N LEU A 55 -10.54 -1.16 -7.70
CA LEU A 55 -9.10 -0.97 -7.48
C LEU A 55 -8.59 -2.14 -6.64
N MET A 56 -7.85 -3.06 -7.26
CA MET A 56 -7.33 -4.25 -6.59
C MET A 56 -6.13 -3.93 -5.69
N ASP A 57 -5.25 -3.06 -6.19
CA ASP A 57 -3.99 -2.71 -5.53
C ASP A 57 -3.44 -1.39 -6.09
N LEU A 58 -2.72 -0.65 -5.25
CA LEU A 58 -1.87 0.45 -5.66
C LEU A 58 -0.56 0.38 -4.88
N THR A 59 0.55 0.39 -5.60
CA THR A 59 1.89 0.33 -5.02
C THR A 59 2.85 1.18 -5.85
N ALA A 60 4.12 1.18 -5.45
CA ALA A 60 5.17 1.82 -6.20
C ALA A 60 6.36 0.88 -6.42
N VAL A 61 7.11 1.18 -7.48
CA VAL A 61 8.35 0.47 -7.81
C VAL A 61 9.47 1.49 -7.85
N ASP A 62 10.48 1.33 -7.00
CA ASP A 62 11.73 2.07 -7.11
C ASP A 62 12.61 1.42 -8.18
N THR A 63 12.77 2.12 -9.30
CA THR A 63 13.49 1.63 -10.47
C THR A 63 14.96 2.01 -10.47
N MET A 64 15.50 2.61 -9.42
CA MET A 64 16.89 3.12 -9.34
C MET A 64 17.97 2.23 -9.95
N GLN A 65 17.85 0.90 -9.82
CA GLN A 65 18.80 -0.09 -10.32
C GLN A 65 18.54 -0.56 -11.77
N LEU A 66 17.48 -0.09 -12.41
CA LEU A 66 17.06 -0.44 -13.76
C LEU A 66 17.45 0.67 -14.74
N GLU A 67 17.80 0.31 -15.98
CA GLU A 67 18.18 1.29 -17.01
C GLU A 67 17.10 2.33 -17.29
N ARG A 68 15.82 1.96 -17.12
CA ARG A 68 14.66 2.83 -17.29
C ARG A 68 14.51 3.92 -16.21
N SER A 69 15.29 3.86 -15.13
CA SER A 69 15.33 4.91 -14.08
C SER A 69 15.72 6.29 -14.61
N ARG A 70 16.30 6.38 -15.81
CA ARG A 70 16.74 7.65 -16.42
C ARG A 70 15.59 8.63 -16.71
N ALA A 71 14.35 8.15 -16.82
CA ALA A 71 13.18 9.00 -17.07
C ALA A 71 12.48 9.46 -15.78
N ALA A 72 12.42 8.58 -14.78
CA ALA A 72 11.85 8.81 -13.46
C ALA A 72 12.32 7.68 -12.53
N ARG A 73 12.59 7.99 -11.26
CA ARG A 73 13.03 6.97 -10.28
C ARG A 73 11.89 6.03 -9.90
N PHE A 74 10.70 6.56 -9.65
CA PHE A 74 9.56 5.79 -9.17
C PHE A 74 8.56 5.52 -10.30
N GLU A 75 7.90 4.37 -10.25
CA GLU A 75 6.68 4.09 -11.00
C GLU A 75 5.55 3.84 -9.99
N VAL A 76 4.48 4.63 -10.02
CA VAL A 76 3.24 4.27 -9.32
C VAL A 76 2.49 3.29 -10.19
N VAL A 77 2.04 2.18 -9.60
CA VAL A 77 1.38 1.08 -10.29
C VAL A 77 0.02 0.85 -9.64
N ALA A 78 -1.05 0.91 -10.44
CA ALA A 78 -2.38 0.53 -10.01
C ALA A 78 -2.85 -0.70 -10.78
N HIS A 79 -3.45 -1.63 -10.06
CA HIS A 79 -4.09 -2.80 -10.61
C HIS A 79 -5.60 -2.61 -10.58
N LEU A 80 -6.22 -2.55 -11.75
CA LEU A 80 -7.65 -2.34 -11.89
C LEU A 80 -8.33 -3.60 -12.38
N TYR A 81 -9.53 -3.83 -11.88
CA TYR A 81 -10.40 -4.92 -12.32
C TYR A 81 -11.81 -4.40 -12.59
N SER A 82 -12.38 -4.91 -13.67
CA SER A 82 -13.77 -4.70 -14.05
C SER A 82 -14.56 -5.94 -13.66
N LEU A 83 -15.40 -5.81 -12.63
CA LEU A 83 -16.30 -6.89 -12.22
C LEU A 83 -17.35 -7.17 -13.30
N SER A 84 -17.81 -6.12 -14.00
CA SER A 84 -18.83 -6.22 -15.04
C SER A 84 -18.32 -6.92 -16.30
N HIS A 85 -17.08 -6.62 -16.70
CA HIS A 85 -16.49 -7.12 -17.95
C HIS A 85 -15.48 -8.25 -17.74
N ASN A 86 -15.24 -8.66 -16.48
CA ASN A 86 -14.27 -9.68 -16.08
C ASN A 86 -12.90 -9.46 -16.75
N SER A 87 -12.41 -8.22 -16.68
CA SER A 87 -11.15 -7.81 -17.32
C SER A 87 -10.27 -7.07 -16.33
N ARG A 88 -8.96 -7.13 -16.54
CA ARG A 88 -7.96 -6.44 -15.70
C ARG A 88 -7.01 -5.61 -16.55
N VAL A 89 -6.52 -4.52 -15.98
CA VAL A 89 -5.44 -3.72 -16.56
C VAL A 89 -4.52 -3.24 -15.44
N ARG A 90 -3.22 -3.24 -15.73
CA ARG A 90 -2.23 -2.56 -14.89
C ARG A 90 -1.93 -1.21 -15.50
N VAL A 91 -2.09 -0.14 -14.74
CA VAL A 91 -1.80 1.22 -15.20
C VAL A 91 -0.63 1.75 -14.39
N LYS A 92 0.34 2.36 -15.08
CA LYS A 92 1.56 2.87 -14.48
C LYS A 92 1.73 4.35 -14.76
N ALA A 93 2.29 5.11 -13.80
CA ALA A 93 2.74 6.47 -14.03
C ALA A 93 4.17 6.65 -13.50
N PRO A 94 5.09 7.20 -14.31
CA PRO A 94 6.43 7.55 -13.85
C PRO A 94 6.39 8.79 -12.96
N VAL A 95 7.06 8.73 -11.81
CA VAL A 95 7.16 9.82 -10.83
C VAL A 95 8.65 10.09 -10.54
N PRO A 96 9.15 11.30 -10.83
CA PRO A 96 10.55 11.63 -10.63
C PRO A 96 10.86 11.87 -9.14
N GLU A 97 12.14 11.80 -8.78
CA GLU A 97 12.58 11.90 -7.39
C GLU A 97 12.62 13.34 -6.84
N ASP A 98 12.89 14.31 -7.70
CA ASP A 98 12.94 15.74 -7.38
C ASP A 98 11.55 16.31 -7.06
N ASP A 99 10.51 15.70 -7.61
CA ASP A 99 9.11 16.01 -7.37
C ASP A 99 8.31 14.71 -7.21
N PRO A 100 8.40 14.02 -6.05
CA PRO A 100 7.79 12.70 -5.83
C PRO A 100 6.29 12.82 -5.52
N ARG A 101 5.56 13.58 -6.36
CA ARG A 101 4.14 13.90 -6.24
C ARG A 101 3.33 13.29 -7.38
N ILE A 102 2.12 12.84 -7.08
CA ILE A 102 1.11 12.42 -8.06
C ILE A 102 -0.30 12.68 -7.52
N ASP A 103 -1.31 12.76 -8.37
CA ASP A 103 -2.68 12.98 -7.91
C ASP A 103 -3.25 11.73 -7.20
N SER A 104 -3.89 11.92 -6.04
CA SER A 104 -4.61 10.87 -5.34
C SER A 104 -5.74 10.29 -6.20
N LEU A 105 -5.94 8.98 -6.13
CA LEU A 105 -7.06 8.22 -6.67
C LEU A 105 -8.18 8.03 -5.65
N MET A 106 -8.07 8.54 -4.43
CA MET A 106 -9.15 8.50 -3.44
C MET A 106 -10.47 9.11 -3.94
N PRO A 107 -10.49 10.21 -4.72
CA PRO A 107 -11.71 10.69 -5.38
C PRO A 107 -12.31 9.74 -6.43
N VAL A 108 -11.55 8.74 -6.86
CA VAL A 108 -11.93 7.73 -7.87
C VAL A 108 -12.37 6.43 -7.20
N TRP A 109 -11.58 5.94 -6.25
CA TRP A 109 -11.88 4.79 -5.40
C TRP A 109 -11.50 5.13 -3.96
N GLU A 110 -12.47 5.14 -3.04
CA GLU A 110 -12.21 5.47 -1.63
C GLU A 110 -11.16 4.53 -0.99
N GLY A 111 -11.12 3.27 -1.44
CA GLY A 111 -10.14 2.28 -1.00
C GLY A 111 -8.69 2.64 -1.32
N ALA A 112 -8.42 3.60 -2.21
CA ALA A 112 -7.08 4.07 -2.50
C ALA A 112 -6.38 4.70 -1.27
N ASN A 113 -7.15 5.16 -0.27
CA ASN A 113 -6.60 5.84 0.90
C ASN A 113 -5.46 5.05 1.59
N TRP A 114 -5.69 3.76 1.83
CA TRP A 114 -4.73 2.93 2.55
C TRP A 114 -3.49 2.62 1.70
N PHE A 115 -3.71 2.28 0.43
CA PHE A 115 -2.62 2.01 -0.51
C PHE A 115 -1.72 3.23 -0.75
N GLU A 116 -2.30 4.42 -0.83
CA GLU A 116 -1.54 5.66 -1.01
C GLU A 116 -0.75 6.04 0.25
N ARG A 117 -1.32 5.82 1.44
CA ARG A 117 -0.58 5.96 2.70
C ARG A 117 0.57 4.96 2.80
N GLU A 118 0.37 3.72 2.36
CA GLU A 118 1.44 2.72 2.30
C GLU A 118 2.53 3.13 1.32
N ALA A 119 2.19 3.55 0.10
CA ALA A 119 3.15 4.04 -0.87
C ALA A 119 3.92 5.29 -0.37
N TYR A 120 3.26 6.18 0.37
CA TYR A 120 3.91 7.29 1.07
C TYR A 120 4.88 6.78 2.14
N ASP A 121 4.44 5.88 3.01
CA ASP A 121 5.23 5.38 4.13
C ASP A 121 6.45 4.57 3.68
N MET A 122 6.29 3.77 2.63
CA MET A 122 7.29 2.84 2.13
C MET A 122 8.26 3.45 1.10
N PHE A 123 7.78 4.38 0.26
CA PHE A 123 8.56 4.98 -0.85
C PHE A 123 8.69 6.50 -0.77
N GLY A 124 7.95 7.19 0.09
CA GLY A 124 7.99 8.65 0.21
C GLY A 124 7.33 9.39 -0.94
N LEU A 125 6.36 8.75 -1.59
CA LEU A 125 5.52 9.38 -2.61
C LEU A 125 4.40 10.18 -1.96
N THR A 126 4.13 11.37 -2.49
CA THR A 126 3.09 12.24 -1.96
C THR A 126 1.91 12.33 -2.93
N PHE A 127 0.70 12.28 -2.39
CA PHE A 127 -0.53 12.20 -3.16
C PHE A 127 -1.34 13.50 -3.02
N THR A 128 -1.46 14.26 -4.10
CA THR A 128 -2.21 15.53 -4.13
C THR A 128 -3.69 15.27 -3.85
N ASP A 129 -4.30 16.10 -3.00
CA ASP A 129 -5.68 15.98 -2.52
C ASP A 129 -6.00 14.74 -1.64
N HIS A 130 -4.98 14.04 -1.14
CA HIS A 130 -5.20 12.97 -0.18
C HIS A 130 -5.57 13.56 1.21
N PRO A 131 -6.69 13.14 1.84
CA PRO A 131 -7.21 13.80 3.05
C PRO A 131 -6.42 13.49 4.33
N ASP A 132 -5.75 12.33 4.40
CA ASP A 132 -4.96 11.90 5.58
C ASP A 132 -3.68 11.20 5.16
N LEU A 133 -2.73 11.94 4.59
CA LEU A 133 -1.46 11.37 4.14
C LEU A 133 -0.43 11.33 5.28
N ARG A 134 -0.62 10.38 6.19
CA ARG A 134 0.32 10.05 7.27
C ARG A 134 0.80 8.62 7.14
N ARG A 135 1.89 8.28 7.81
CA ARG A 135 2.43 6.90 7.89
C ARG A 135 1.33 5.93 8.38
N ILE A 136 1.44 4.67 8.00
CA ILE A 136 0.42 3.65 8.33
C ILE A 136 1.02 2.34 8.82
N LEU A 137 2.23 1.98 8.37
CA LEU A 137 2.94 0.76 8.78
C LEU A 137 4.10 1.08 9.72
N MET A 138 4.86 2.14 9.44
CA MET A 138 5.97 2.56 10.28
C MET A 138 5.49 3.49 11.39
N TYR A 139 6.14 3.39 12.55
CA TYR A 139 5.87 4.27 13.68
C TYR A 139 6.31 5.71 13.40
N ASP A 140 5.78 6.68 14.15
CA ASP A 140 5.95 8.11 13.90
C ASP A 140 7.41 8.59 13.86
N GLY A 141 8.30 7.94 14.62
CA GLY A 141 9.73 8.27 14.68
C GLY A 141 10.60 7.56 13.65
N PHE A 142 10.02 6.79 12.71
CA PHE A 142 10.79 6.05 11.71
C PHE A 142 11.45 7.00 10.70
N GLU A 143 12.75 6.79 10.46
CA GLU A 143 13.54 7.68 9.62
C GLU A 143 13.84 7.08 8.24
N GLY A 144 13.13 7.58 7.23
CA GLY A 144 13.30 7.23 5.82
C GLY A 144 12.15 6.39 5.27
N TYR A 145 12.44 5.64 4.20
CA TYR A 145 11.46 4.93 3.37
C TYR A 145 12.01 3.53 3.03
N PRO A 146 11.56 2.48 3.72
CA PRO A 146 12.24 1.19 3.76
C PRO A 146 12.26 0.43 2.43
N LEU A 147 11.30 0.65 1.54
CA LEU A 147 11.24 -0.06 0.24
C LEU A 147 12.03 0.65 -0.87
N ARG A 148 12.70 1.77 -0.58
CA ARG A 148 13.65 2.38 -1.52
C ARG A 148 14.89 1.50 -1.70
N LYS A 149 15.50 1.54 -2.89
CA LYS A 149 16.68 0.71 -3.23
C LYS A 149 17.94 1.09 -2.45
N ASP A 150 18.10 2.37 -2.14
CA ASP A 150 19.20 2.96 -1.37
C ASP A 150 19.00 2.87 0.14
N TYR A 151 17.85 2.39 0.62
CA TYR A 151 17.60 2.21 2.04
C TYR A 151 18.32 0.96 2.58
N PRO A 152 19.21 1.08 3.59
CA PRO A 152 19.92 -0.06 4.16
C PRO A 152 18.97 -0.93 5.01
N THR A 153 18.96 -2.24 4.77
CA THR A 153 18.09 -3.18 5.50
C THR A 153 18.50 -3.38 6.97
N ASP A 154 19.76 -3.14 7.29
CA ASP A 154 20.34 -3.21 8.63
C ASP A 154 20.33 -1.86 9.36
N LYS A 155 19.68 -0.82 8.80
CA LYS A 155 19.61 0.50 9.41
C LYS A 155 18.82 0.45 10.72
N GLU A 156 19.54 0.58 11.84
CA GLU A 156 18.94 0.75 13.16
C GLU A 156 18.00 1.96 13.18
N GLN A 157 16.85 1.79 13.81
CA GLN A 157 15.83 2.82 13.93
C GLN A 157 15.80 3.38 15.34
N PRO A 158 15.53 4.69 15.50
CA PRO A 158 15.34 5.29 16.82
C PRO A 158 14.27 4.54 17.61
N LEU A 159 14.52 4.27 18.88
CA LEU A 159 13.50 3.68 19.74
C LEU A 159 12.24 4.56 19.74
N ASN A 160 11.08 3.96 19.53
CA ASN A 160 9.82 4.70 19.57
C ASN A 160 9.58 5.22 21.00
N GLN A 161 9.88 6.50 21.24
CA GLN A 161 9.72 7.12 22.55
C GLN A 161 8.24 7.22 22.96
N HIS A 162 7.32 7.28 22.00
CA HIS A 162 5.87 7.31 22.27
C HIS A 162 5.37 6.01 22.93
N ALA A 163 5.95 4.86 22.56
CA ALA A 163 5.66 3.59 23.22
C ALA A 163 6.15 3.53 24.69
N LEU A 164 6.93 4.52 25.13
CA LEU A 164 7.59 4.57 26.44
C LEU A 164 7.16 5.76 27.29
N ASP A 165 6.28 6.64 26.79
CA ASP A 165 5.83 7.82 27.51
C ASP A 165 4.48 7.56 28.23
N PRO A 166 4.48 7.26 29.55
CA PRO A 166 3.25 7.09 30.32
C PRO A 166 2.44 8.39 30.48
N SER A 167 2.97 9.55 30.08
CA SER A 167 2.30 10.85 30.18
C SER A 167 1.40 11.18 28.98
N PHE A 168 1.49 10.41 27.89
CA PHE A 168 0.57 10.48 26.75
C PHE A 168 -0.86 10.07 27.15
N TYR A 169 -0.96 9.28 28.21
CA TYR A 169 -2.14 8.71 28.83
C TYR A 169 -2.69 9.55 30.00
N GLN A 170 -2.56 10.88 29.92
CA GLN A 170 -3.03 11.78 30.98
C GLN A 170 -4.56 11.81 31.02
N SER A 171 -5.10 11.26 32.11
CA SER A 171 -6.53 11.14 32.40
C SER A 171 -7.27 12.47 32.30
N ARG A 172 -8.40 12.46 31.58
CA ARG A 172 -9.42 13.51 31.72
C ARG A 172 -10.26 13.19 32.95
N ARG A 173 -10.04 13.90 34.06
CA ARG A 173 -10.90 13.84 35.24
C ARG A 173 -12.32 14.27 34.86
N ASN A 174 -13.30 13.38 35.05
CA ASN A 174 -14.70 13.79 35.22
C ASN A 174 -14.99 13.94 36.72
N ASP A 175 -15.35 15.16 37.13
CA ASP A 175 -15.91 15.45 38.44
C ASP A 175 -17.35 14.95 38.47
N GLU A 176 -17.59 13.68 38.83
CA GLU A 176 -18.83 13.18 39.49
C GLU A 176 -18.79 11.65 39.67
N GLY A 177 -18.63 11.18 40.92
CA GLY A 177 -18.95 9.81 41.34
C GLY A 177 -17.86 8.74 41.13
N ILE A 178 -17.74 7.85 42.13
CA ILE A 178 -16.89 6.64 42.27
C ILE A 178 -15.55 6.64 41.49
N GLU A 179 -14.42 6.71 42.20
CA GLU A 179 -13.06 6.53 41.64
C GLU A 179 -12.92 5.18 40.91
N THR A 180 -13.10 5.21 39.59
CA THR A 180 -12.71 4.15 38.66
C THR A 180 -11.24 4.35 38.29
N ARG A 181 -10.46 3.26 38.22
CA ARG A 181 -9.07 3.35 37.77
C ARG A 181 -9.07 3.44 36.25
N HIS A 182 -8.61 4.58 35.72
CA HIS A 182 -8.18 4.65 34.32
C HIS A 182 -6.97 3.73 34.12
N MET A 183 -7.03 2.87 33.11
CA MET A 183 -5.94 1.96 32.78
C MET A 183 -5.81 1.81 31.26
N PHE A 184 -4.56 1.60 30.83
CA PHE A 184 -4.25 1.27 29.45
C PHE A 184 -3.93 -0.21 29.35
N VAL A 185 -4.63 -0.91 28.48
CA VAL A 185 -4.44 -2.35 28.24
C VAL A 185 -4.07 -2.55 26.78
N HIS A 186 -2.87 -3.09 26.58
CA HIS A 186 -2.41 -3.57 25.28
C HIS A 186 -3.08 -4.91 24.98
N MET A 187 -4.03 -4.90 24.04
CA MET A 187 -4.74 -6.08 23.59
C MET A 187 -4.18 -6.56 22.25
N GLY A 188 -3.56 -7.73 22.25
CA GLY A 188 -2.94 -8.33 21.08
C GLY A 188 -1.40 -8.26 21.11
N PRO A 189 -0.69 -8.90 20.16
CA PRO A 189 -1.18 -9.80 19.11
C PRO A 189 -1.25 -11.25 19.62
N SER A 190 -2.30 -11.64 20.34
CA SER A 190 -2.32 -12.90 21.10
C SER A 190 -3.48 -13.85 20.80
N HIS A 191 -4.25 -13.63 19.73
CA HIS A 191 -5.32 -14.58 19.38
C HIS A 191 -4.85 -15.63 18.35
N PRO A 192 -5.06 -16.94 18.59
CA PRO A 192 -4.72 -18.03 17.67
C PRO A 192 -5.27 -17.93 16.24
N ALA A 193 -6.40 -17.23 16.07
CA ALA A 193 -7.03 -16.96 14.77
C ALA A 193 -6.72 -15.56 14.21
N MET A 194 -6.02 -14.71 14.95
CA MET A 194 -5.62 -13.34 14.55
C MET A 194 -4.18 -13.05 14.98
N HIS A 195 -3.28 -14.01 14.81
CA HIS A 195 -1.88 -13.80 15.14
C HIS A 195 -1.32 -12.69 14.25
N GLY A 196 -1.00 -11.54 14.86
CA GLY A 196 -0.07 -10.57 14.29
C GLY A 196 -0.64 -9.40 13.49
N VAL A 197 -1.96 -9.26 13.40
CA VAL A 197 -2.55 -8.25 12.51
C VAL A 197 -3.07 -7.03 13.28
N ILE A 198 -3.45 -7.22 14.54
CA ILE A 198 -4.15 -6.20 15.33
C ILE A 198 -3.51 -6.15 16.71
N HIS A 199 -2.93 -4.99 17.01
CA HIS A 199 -2.59 -4.57 18.35
C HIS A 199 -3.47 -3.34 18.66
N LEU A 200 -4.27 -3.43 19.71
CA LEU A 200 -5.13 -2.35 20.16
C LEU A 200 -4.60 -1.85 21.50
N ILE A 201 -4.38 -0.54 21.60
CA ILE A 201 -4.18 0.14 22.86
C ILE A 201 -5.55 0.58 23.34
N LEU A 202 -6.07 -0.09 24.37
CA LEU A 202 -7.39 0.19 24.93
C LEU A 202 -7.25 1.11 26.14
N GLU A 203 -8.00 2.21 26.15
CA GLU A 203 -8.24 3.00 27.37
C GLU A 203 -9.50 2.47 28.06
N LEU A 204 -9.37 2.11 29.34
CA LEU A 204 -10.48 1.62 30.14
C LEU A 204 -10.74 2.52 31.34
N GLU A 205 -12.01 2.75 31.62
CA GLU A 205 -12.52 3.25 32.88
C GLU A 205 -13.16 2.09 33.65
N GLY A 206 -12.41 1.51 34.59
CA GLY A 206 -12.84 0.28 35.26
C GLY A 206 -12.97 -0.89 34.28
N GLU A 207 -14.20 -1.34 34.03
CA GLU A 207 -14.52 -2.43 33.08
C GLU A 207 -15.00 -1.93 31.71
N THR A 208 -15.12 -0.61 31.53
CA THR A 208 -15.64 -0.01 30.29
C THR A 208 -14.50 0.45 29.40
N VAL A 209 -14.48 0.02 28.14
CA VAL A 209 -13.58 0.59 27.13
C VAL A 209 -14.11 1.95 26.70
N ILE A 210 -13.32 3.01 26.88
CA ILE A 210 -13.68 4.38 26.53
C ILE A 210 -12.97 4.90 25.29
N ASP A 211 -11.79 4.34 24.97
CA ASP A 211 -11.06 4.62 23.72
C ASP A 211 -10.29 3.38 23.25
N ALA A 212 -9.99 3.33 21.95
CA ALA A 212 -9.21 2.27 21.34
C ALA A 212 -8.37 2.82 20.19
N ASP A 213 -7.05 2.72 20.32
CA ASP A 213 -6.09 3.09 19.28
C ASP A 213 -5.55 1.83 18.59
N PRO A 214 -5.89 1.58 17.31
CA PRO A 214 -5.40 0.44 16.57
C PRO A 214 -4.03 0.70 15.93
N GLU A 215 -3.03 -0.07 16.32
CA GLU A 215 -1.75 -0.12 15.61
C GLU A 215 -1.86 -1.04 14.37
N ILE A 216 -2.00 -0.41 13.21
CA ILE A 216 -2.03 -1.08 11.91
C ILE A 216 -0.62 -1.51 11.52
N GLY A 217 -0.45 -2.73 11.02
CA GLY A 217 0.84 -3.16 10.47
C GLY A 217 1.91 -3.49 11.51
N TYR A 218 1.54 -3.74 12.78
CA TYR A 218 2.48 -4.01 13.88
C TYR A 218 3.54 -5.10 13.60
N LEU A 219 3.21 -6.12 12.79
CA LEU A 219 4.15 -7.17 12.37
C LEU A 219 4.71 -6.99 10.95
N HIS A 220 4.49 -5.86 10.30
CA HIS A 220 5.02 -5.59 8.98
C HIS A 220 6.55 -5.63 9.02
N ARG A 221 7.15 -6.55 8.26
CA ARG A 221 8.59 -6.81 8.25
C ARG A 221 9.29 -6.43 6.95
N ALA A 222 8.59 -5.73 6.05
CA ALA A 222 9.09 -5.39 4.72
C ALA A 222 9.62 -6.62 3.97
N PHE A 223 8.82 -7.70 3.94
CA PHE A 223 9.20 -8.94 3.24
C PHE A 223 9.48 -8.70 1.76
N GLU A 224 8.87 -7.68 1.18
CA GLU A 224 9.09 -7.15 -0.15
C GLU A 224 10.57 -6.79 -0.34
N LYS A 225 11.15 -6.05 0.62
CA LYS A 225 12.54 -5.61 0.60
C LYS A 225 13.49 -6.79 0.78
N GLU A 226 13.20 -7.66 1.74
CA GLU A 226 14.00 -8.87 1.99
C GLU A 226 14.08 -9.74 0.72
N SER A 227 12.96 -9.90 0.02
CA SER A 227 12.85 -10.73 -1.19
C SER A 227 13.74 -10.26 -2.34
N GLU A 228 14.21 -9.01 -2.35
CA GLU A 228 15.10 -8.47 -3.39
C GLU A 228 16.48 -9.15 -3.41
N SER A 229 16.90 -9.73 -2.29
CA SER A 229 18.21 -10.39 -2.13
C SER A 229 18.13 -11.91 -2.14
N HIS A 230 16.91 -12.47 -2.23
CA HIS A 230 16.65 -13.90 -2.11
C HIS A 230 16.31 -14.51 -3.47
N THR A 231 16.73 -15.76 -3.66
CA THR A 231 16.27 -16.58 -4.79
C THR A 231 14.79 -16.93 -4.61
N TYR A 232 14.11 -17.26 -5.72
CA TYR A 232 12.66 -17.51 -5.66
C TYR A 232 12.26 -18.62 -4.66
N THR A 233 13.08 -19.66 -4.51
CA THR A 233 12.80 -20.74 -3.54
C THR A 233 12.95 -20.29 -2.09
N GLN A 234 13.80 -19.30 -1.82
CA GLN A 234 14.00 -18.73 -0.49
C GLN A 234 12.89 -17.76 -0.09
N VAL A 235 12.11 -17.24 -1.05
CA VAL A 235 10.97 -16.35 -0.79
C VAL A 235 9.71 -17.12 -0.37
N ILE A 236 9.56 -18.39 -0.80
CA ILE A 236 8.42 -19.27 -0.44
C ILE A 236 8.11 -19.21 1.08
N PRO A 237 9.07 -19.40 2.01
CA PRO A 237 8.82 -19.29 3.45
C PRO A 237 8.41 -17.90 3.96
N TYR A 238 8.63 -16.82 3.19
CA TYR A 238 8.11 -15.50 3.52
C TYR A 238 6.64 -15.40 3.16
N THR A 239 6.22 -16.00 2.05
CA THR A 239 4.80 -16.00 1.63
C THR A 239 3.88 -16.72 2.63
N ASP A 240 4.41 -17.76 3.31
CA ASP A 240 3.74 -18.43 4.44
C ASP A 240 3.47 -17.50 5.62
N ARG A 241 4.27 -16.44 5.76
CA ARG A 241 4.24 -15.49 6.88
C ARG A 241 3.56 -14.16 6.53
N LEU A 242 3.11 -13.98 5.28
CA LEU A 242 2.31 -12.81 4.89
C LEU A 242 0.92 -12.85 5.53
N ASN A 243 0.30 -14.03 5.56
CA ASN A 243 -0.97 -14.25 6.22
C ASN A 243 -1.02 -15.65 6.85
N TYR A 244 -1.06 -15.68 8.17
CA TYR A 244 -1.06 -16.91 8.97
C TYR A 244 -2.28 -17.83 8.72
N VAL A 245 -3.39 -17.30 8.19
CA VAL A 245 -4.60 -18.11 7.89
C VAL A 245 -4.70 -18.55 6.43
N SER A 246 -3.80 -18.08 5.55
CA SER A 246 -3.81 -18.44 4.12
C SER A 246 -2.41 -18.71 3.52
N PRO A 247 -1.49 -19.38 4.24
CA PRO A 247 -0.12 -19.60 3.76
C PRO A 247 -0.08 -20.35 2.41
N LEU A 248 -0.92 -21.37 2.25
CA LEU A 248 -1.00 -22.15 1.01
C LEU A 248 -1.46 -21.32 -0.19
N ILE A 249 -2.42 -20.40 0.00
CA ILE A 249 -2.93 -19.55 -1.08
C ILE A 249 -1.84 -18.57 -1.53
N ASN A 250 -1.11 -17.97 -0.59
CA ASN A 250 -0.01 -17.06 -0.88
C ASN A 250 1.13 -17.78 -1.63
N ASN A 251 1.51 -18.97 -1.16
CA ASN A 251 2.53 -19.80 -1.80
C ASN A 251 2.15 -20.14 -3.24
N VAL A 252 0.92 -20.61 -3.46
CA VAL A 252 0.43 -20.94 -4.81
C VAL A 252 0.43 -19.69 -5.70
N ALA A 253 -0.05 -18.55 -5.21
CA ALA A 253 -0.04 -17.31 -5.98
C ALA A 253 1.38 -16.87 -6.37
N TYR A 254 2.33 -16.95 -5.43
CA TYR A 254 3.73 -16.60 -5.67
C TYR A 254 4.39 -17.55 -6.68
N VAL A 255 4.26 -18.86 -6.49
CA VAL A 255 4.87 -19.86 -7.40
C VAL A 255 4.29 -19.74 -8.80
N LEU A 256 2.97 -19.59 -8.95
CA LEU A 256 2.34 -19.38 -10.26
C LEU A 256 2.80 -18.08 -10.95
N ALA A 257 3.15 -17.05 -10.20
CA ALA A 257 3.72 -15.83 -10.76
C ALA A 257 5.17 -16.06 -11.23
N VAL A 258 5.99 -16.72 -10.41
CA VAL A 258 7.39 -17.05 -10.76
C VAL A 258 7.48 -17.98 -11.97
N GLU A 259 6.64 -19.01 -12.05
CA GLU A 259 6.62 -19.95 -13.18
C GLU A 259 6.25 -19.31 -14.52
N LYS A 260 5.61 -18.13 -14.50
CA LYS A 260 5.28 -17.37 -15.70
C LYS A 260 6.44 -16.48 -16.18
N LEU A 261 7.39 -16.11 -15.33
CA LEU A 261 8.52 -15.22 -15.67
C LEU A 261 9.59 -15.97 -16.47
#